data_AF-A0A6A6Z955-F1
#
_entry.id   AF-A0A6A6Z955-F1
#
_cell.length_a   1.000
_cell.length_b   1.000
_cell.length_c   1.000
_cell.angle_alpha   90.00
_cell.angle_beta   90.00
_cell.angle_gamma   90.00
#
_symmetry.space_group_name_H-M   'P 1'
#
loop_
_entity.id
_entity.type
_entity.pdbx_description
1 polymer ?
#
loop_
_entity_poly.entity_id
_entity_poly.type
_entity_poly.pdbx_seq_one_letter_code
_entity_poly.pdbx_strand_id
1 'polypeptide(L)'
;MPLAPLDRLPTEILEEIFKLSLWSLDLPLASPHLASKLASNHCYLGVCSAYLSAPIGDRILQTKIQSRIFACRFMTWEFFKTFITRSYEEAGCVCGNDGCWRPIWPPAFSDPASMQFTMGHLPQLSYIKCRIPMKLLHGPWTEERTQFLRFLIETSSMTVDWADKETRRLAVQGKKEAILTRNHNVVDLFNHNRRLGKPPSLDLVQFAVLEGGCDRTIVFDIMNTARTWGFRHWASDVLDDWVKKAVKEGNPKGAWLRVKLEELRSGKALTSHAGNYEMEGDVLQVRDNGGSRVNEVRSRVR
;
A
#
# COMPACT_ATOMS: atom_id res chain seq x y z
N MET A 1 2.76 -43.35 6.43
CA MET A 1 3.52 -43.61 5.19
C MET A 1 5.00 -43.40 5.47
N PRO A 2 5.91 -44.22 4.91
CA PRO A 2 7.34 -44.02 5.10
C PRO A 2 7.78 -42.71 4.44
N LEU A 3 8.64 -41.94 5.13
CA LEU A 3 9.24 -40.72 4.59
C LEU A 3 10.04 -41.02 3.33
N ALA A 4 9.99 -40.13 2.34
CA ALA A 4 10.82 -40.26 1.14
C ALA A 4 12.31 -40.16 1.53
N PRO A 5 13.24 -40.75 0.76
CA PRO A 5 14.67 -40.71 1.08
C PRO A 5 15.19 -39.28 1.31
N LEU A 6 14.72 -38.32 0.52
CA LEU A 6 15.08 -36.91 0.64
C LEU A 6 14.62 -36.30 1.98
N ASP A 7 13.40 -36.61 2.45
CA ASP A 7 12.88 -36.11 3.73
C ASP A 7 13.70 -36.61 4.93
N ARG A 8 14.42 -37.73 4.80
CA ARG A 8 15.22 -38.34 5.87
C ARG A 8 16.57 -37.67 6.06
N LEU A 9 17.02 -36.86 5.10
CA LEU A 9 18.32 -36.20 5.19
C LEU A 9 18.36 -35.19 6.35
N PRO A 10 19.54 -34.96 6.96
CA PRO A 10 19.74 -33.88 7.92
C PRO A 10 19.43 -32.51 7.31
N THR A 11 19.06 -31.54 8.15
CA THR A 11 18.68 -30.19 7.72
C THR A 11 19.81 -29.51 6.94
N GLU A 12 21.05 -29.64 7.40
CA GLU A 12 22.23 -29.01 6.80
C GLU A 12 22.45 -29.49 5.36
N ILE A 13 22.25 -30.79 5.11
CA ILE A 13 22.35 -31.36 3.76
C ILE A 13 21.21 -30.85 2.88
N LEU A 14 20.00 -30.72 3.44
CA LEU A 14 18.86 -30.17 2.71
C LEU A 14 19.04 -28.69 2.37
N GLU A 15 19.60 -27.89 3.27
CA GLU A 15 19.91 -26.48 3.02
C GLU A 15 20.95 -26.33 1.88
N GLU A 16 21.98 -27.17 1.86
CA GLU A 16 22.96 -27.18 0.75
C GLU A 16 22.34 -27.65 -0.57
N ILE A 17 21.51 -28.70 -0.55
CA ILE A 17 20.74 -29.10 -1.74
C ILE A 17 19.84 -27.96 -2.21
N PHE A 18 19.19 -27.25 -1.29
CA PHE A 18 18.31 -26.14 -1.61
C PHE A 18 19.09 -24.99 -2.29
N LYS A 19 20.26 -24.65 -1.76
CA LYS A 19 21.18 -23.67 -2.36
C LYS A 19 21.67 -24.10 -3.74
N LEU A 20 22.09 -25.36 -3.91
CA LEU A 20 22.52 -25.92 -5.20
C LEU A 20 21.38 -25.99 -6.22
N SER A 21 20.13 -26.12 -5.76
CA SER A 21 18.93 -26.01 -6.58
C SER A 21 18.52 -24.56 -6.92
N LEU A 22 19.46 -23.61 -6.75
CA LEU A 22 19.26 -22.18 -6.97
C LEU A 22 18.10 -21.60 -6.15
N TRP A 23 17.88 -22.12 -4.94
CA TRP A 23 16.81 -21.66 -4.05
C TRP A 23 15.40 -21.84 -4.62
N SER A 24 15.16 -22.89 -5.41
CA SER A 24 13.85 -23.19 -6.00
C SER A 24 12.77 -23.45 -4.95
N LEU A 25 11.76 -22.57 -4.90
CA LEU A 25 10.61 -22.71 -4.01
C LEU A 25 9.82 -24.03 -4.19
N ASP A 26 10.05 -24.79 -5.26
CA ASP A 26 9.38 -26.07 -5.48
C ASP A 26 9.87 -27.15 -4.50
N LEU A 27 11.13 -27.06 -4.03
CA LEU A 27 11.70 -28.02 -3.07
C LEU A 27 10.97 -28.02 -1.72
N PRO A 28 10.84 -26.89 -1.00
CA PRO A 28 10.07 -26.87 0.25
C PRO A 28 8.57 -27.15 0.02
N LEU A 29 8.02 -26.85 -1.17
CA LEU A 29 6.61 -27.11 -1.46
C LEU A 29 6.32 -28.57 -1.84
N ALA A 30 7.34 -29.37 -2.14
CA ALA A 30 7.16 -30.78 -2.49
C ALA A 30 6.71 -31.64 -1.30
N SER A 31 7.05 -31.24 -0.06
CA SER A 31 6.73 -31.99 1.15
C SER A 31 6.66 -31.09 2.38
N PRO A 32 5.65 -31.23 3.26
CA PRO A 32 5.59 -30.49 4.54
C PRO A 32 6.82 -30.72 5.43
N HIS A 33 7.45 -31.91 5.35
CA HIS A 33 8.65 -32.20 6.11
C HIS A 33 9.84 -31.38 5.60
N LEU A 34 10.03 -31.28 4.27
CA LEU A 34 11.04 -30.40 3.67
C LEU A 34 10.78 -28.94 4.03
N ALA A 35 9.53 -28.48 3.92
CA ALA A 35 9.15 -27.13 4.33
C ALA A 35 9.56 -26.84 5.77
N SER A 36 9.31 -27.77 6.70
CA SER A 36 9.64 -27.59 8.12
C SER A 36 11.15 -27.51 8.37
N LYS A 37 11.95 -28.34 7.68
CA LYS A 37 13.41 -28.34 7.82
C LYS A 37 14.07 -27.12 7.17
N LEU A 38 13.54 -26.67 6.04
CA LEU A 38 14.02 -25.50 5.30
C LEU A 38 13.39 -24.18 5.79
N ALA A 39 12.60 -24.21 6.87
CA ALA A 39 11.99 -23.03 7.47
C ALA A 39 12.99 -22.27 8.37
N SER A 40 14.12 -21.85 7.81
CA SER A 40 15.16 -21.09 8.50
C SER A 40 15.33 -19.69 7.90
N ASN A 41 15.73 -18.72 8.73
CA ASN A 41 16.04 -17.37 8.25
C ASN A 41 17.16 -17.39 7.20
N HIS A 42 18.11 -18.32 7.32
CA HIS A 42 19.17 -18.51 6.34
C HIS A 42 18.59 -18.84 4.95
N CYS A 43 17.72 -19.85 4.87
CA CYS A 43 17.06 -20.24 3.63
C CYS A 43 16.18 -19.12 3.05
N TYR A 44 15.39 -18.43 3.88
CA TYR A 44 14.53 -17.35 3.40
C TYR A 44 15.33 -16.17 2.84
N LEU A 45 16.43 -15.79 3.50
CA LEU A 45 17.32 -14.75 2.99
C LEU A 45 18.02 -15.21 1.71
N GLY A 46 18.46 -16.46 1.62
CA GLY A 46 19.05 -17.03 0.40
C GLY A 46 18.12 -16.91 -0.81
N VAL A 47 16.86 -17.33 -0.65
CA VAL A 47 15.81 -17.17 -1.67
C VAL A 47 15.61 -15.70 -2.04
N CYS A 48 15.50 -14.80 -1.05
CA CYS A 48 15.26 -13.39 -1.33
C CYS A 48 16.45 -12.75 -2.06
N SER A 49 17.68 -13.01 -1.63
CA SER A 49 18.89 -12.51 -2.29
C SER A 49 19.00 -12.99 -3.74
N ALA A 50 18.62 -14.25 -4.01
CA ALA A 50 18.68 -14.82 -5.35
C ALA A 50 17.68 -14.17 -6.34
N TYR A 51 16.50 -13.73 -5.87
CA TYR A 51 15.41 -13.32 -6.76
C TYR A 51 14.96 -11.86 -6.61
N LEU A 52 15.29 -11.19 -5.51
CA LEU A 52 14.89 -9.81 -5.23
C LEU A 52 16.01 -8.78 -5.43
N SER A 53 17.28 -9.19 -5.28
CA SER A 53 18.41 -8.25 -5.26
C SER A 53 19.00 -7.93 -6.63
N ALA A 54 18.85 -8.81 -7.62
CA ALA A 54 19.40 -8.60 -8.96
C ALA A 54 18.56 -9.28 -10.07
N PRO A 55 18.64 -8.82 -11.33
CA PRO A 55 18.03 -9.51 -12.47
C PRO A 55 18.68 -10.88 -12.76
N ILE A 56 17.88 -11.92 -13.01
CA ILE A 56 18.37 -13.30 -13.28
C ILE A 56 18.38 -13.67 -14.78
N GLY A 57 18.31 -12.70 -15.69
CA GLY A 57 18.25 -12.91 -17.14
C GLY A 57 16.85 -13.31 -17.65
N ASP A 58 16.18 -14.28 -17.03
CA ASP A 58 14.78 -14.63 -17.33
C ASP A 58 13.80 -13.79 -16.47
N ARG A 59 13.34 -12.69 -17.06
CA ARG A 59 12.40 -11.77 -16.42
C ARG A 59 11.03 -12.38 -16.10
N ILE A 60 10.55 -13.31 -16.93
CA ILE A 60 9.22 -13.91 -16.76
C ILE A 60 9.26 -14.87 -15.56
N LEU A 61 10.27 -15.74 -15.54
CA LEU A 61 10.50 -16.63 -14.41
C LEU A 61 10.73 -15.84 -13.12
N GLN A 62 11.55 -14.80 -13.16
CA GLN A 62 11.81 -13.95 -11.99
C GLN A 62 10.52 -13.35 -11.43
N THR A 63 9.68 -12.77 -12.29
CA THR A 63 8.40 -12.18 -11.89
C THR A 63 7.48 -13.19 -11.22
N LYS A 64 7.43 -14.42 -11.75
CA LYS A 64 6.64 -15.53 -11.19
C LYS A 64 7.15 -15.93 -9.80
N ILE A 65 8.47 -16.06 -9.64
CA ILE A 65 9.09 -16.43 -8.36
C ILE A 65 8.92 -15.30 -7.33
N GLN A 66 9.18 -14.06 -7.71
CA GLN A 66 8.94 -12.88 -6.86
C GLN A 66 7.50 -12.85 -6.34
N SER A 67 6.52 -13.10 -7.21
CA SER A 67 5.10 -13.18 -6.80
C SER A 67 4.86 -14.27 -5.75
N ARG A 68 5.50 -15.45 -5.91
CA ARG A 68 5.42 -16.54 -4.93
C ARG A 68 6.07 -16.17 -3.60
N ILE A 69 7.26 -15.55 -3.62
CA ILE A 69 7.96 -15.10 -2.42
C ILE A 69 7.08 -14.15 -1.59
N PHE A 70 6.48 -13.13 -2.23
CA PHE A 70 5.62 -12.18 -1.53
C PHE A 70 4.30 -12.79 -1.03
N ALA A 71 3.81 -13.85 -1.68
CA ALA A 71 2.65 -14.60 -1.21
C ALA A 71 2.96 -15.52 0.00
N CYS A 72 4.22 -15.91 0.22
CA CYS A 72 4.60 -16.79 1.32
C CYS A 72 4.33 -16.18 2.70
N ARG A 73 4.06 -17.04 3.69
CA ARG A 73 3.76 -16.64 5.08
C ARG A 73 4.94 -15.96 5.78
N PHE A 74 6.17 -16.42 5.52
CA PHE A 74 7.37 -15.85 6.13
C PHE A 74 7.65 -14.40 5.69
N MET A 75 7.12 -13.98 4.54
CA MET A 75 7.30 -12.62 4.03
C MET A 75 6.40 -11.63 4.79
N THR A 76 6.82 -11.29 5.99
CA THR A 76 6.22 -10.28 6.87
C THR A 76 6.94 -8.94 6.76
N TRP A 77 6.39 -7.88 7.36
CA TRP A 77 7.06 -6.58 7.38
C TRP A 77 8.42 -6.64 8.10
N GLU A 78 8.47 -7.26 9.27
CA GLU A 78 9.71 -7.44 10.04
C GLU A 78 10.76 -8.25 9.29
N PHE A 79 10.36 -9.34 8.65
CA PHE A 79 11.27 -10.12 7.82
C PHE A 79 11.78 -9.30 6.63
N PHE A 80 10.90 -8.55 5.95
CA PHE A 80 11.30 -7.74 4.81
C PHE A 80 12.30 -6.65 5.22
N LYS A 81 12.08 -5.95 6.35
CA LYS A 81 13.07 -5.02 6.91
C LYS A 81 14.42 -5.68 7.16
N THR A 82 14.41 -6.88 7.76
CA THR A 82 15.62 -7.67 8.01
C THR A 82 16.36 -8.01 6.71
N PHE A 83 15.62 -8.38 5.66
CA PHE A 83 16.17 -8.63 4.33
C PHE A 83 16.81 -7.36 3.76
N ILE A 84 16.12 -6.21 3.78
CA ILE A 84 16.66 -4.94 3.29
C ILE A 84 17.91 -4.54 4.06
N THR A 85 17.89 -4.62 5.39
CA THR A 85 19.07 -4.31 6.21
C THR A 85 20.24 -5.19 5.80
N ARG A 86 20.07 -6.51 5.77
CA ARG A 86 21.16 -7.43 5.42
C ARG A 86 21.65 -7.30 3.99
N SER A 87 20.79 -6.92 3.04
CA SER A 87 21.19 -6.80 1.63
C SER A 87 21.95 -5.51 1.30
N TYR A 88 21.76 -4.45 2.09
CA TYR A 88 22.22 -3.11 1.70
C TYR A 88 22.97 -2.34 2.78
N GLU A 89 23.13 -2.90 3.99
CA GLU A 89 23.86 -2.27 5.09
C GLU A 89 25.33 -2.03 4.77
N GLU A 90 25.98 -3.01 4.15
CA GLU A 90 27.39 -2.89 3.74
C GLU A 90 27.58 -1.80 2.69
N ALA A 91 26.69 -1.72 1.70
CA ALA A 91 26.70 -0.67 0.68
C ALA A 91 26.33 0.72 1.23
N GLY A 92 25.70 0.78 2.42
CA GLY A 92 25.22 2.03 3.01
C GLY A 92 24.17 2.75 2.16
N CYS A 93 23.46 2.05 1.27
CA CYS A 93 22.38 2.62 0.47
C CYS A 93 21.47 1.55 -0.16
N VAL A 94 20.15 1.80 -0.19
CA VAL A 94 19.16 0.93 -0.85
C VAL A 94 19.29 0.85 -2.38
N CYS A 95 20.13 1.67 -3.01
CA CYS A 95 20.46 1.53 -4.43
C CYS A 95 21.46 0.39 -4.70
N GLY A 96 22.11 -0.14 -3.65
CA GLY A 96 23.06 -1.25 -3.75
C GLY A 96 24.43 -0.88 -4.33
N ASN A 97 24.72 0.41 -4.57
CA ASN A 97 26.03 0.86 -5.04
C ASN A 97 26.88 1.41 -3.89
N ASP A 98 28.10 0.90 -3.79
CA ASP A 98 29.11 1.43 -2.88
C ASP A 98 29.55 2.84 -3.33
N GLY A 99 29.71 3.76 -2.37
CA GLY A 99 30.16 5.12 -2.66
C GLY A 99 29.11 6.01 -3.33
N CYS A 100 27.83 5.75 -3.08
CA CYS A 100 26.74 6.60 -3.56
C CYS A 100 26.92 8.07 -3.13
N TRP A 101 26.73 9.02 -4.05
CA TRP A 101 26.87 10.46 -3.80
C TRP A 101 25.81 11.05 -2.85
N ARG A 102 24.64 10.38 -2.71
CA ARG A 102 23.58 10.71 -1.75
C ARG A 102 23.01 9.42 -1.15
N PRO A 103 23.72 8.79 -0.21
CA PRO A 103 23.29 7.52 0.36
C PRO A 103 21.95 7.70 1.09
N ILE A 104 21.04 6.75 0.88
CA ILE A 104 19.78 6.65 1.62
C ILE A 104 19.94 5.49 2.61
N TRP A 105 20.44 5.83 3.79
CA TRP A 105 20.65 4.88 4.90
C TRP A 105 20.57 5.56 6.27
N PRO A 106 19.87 4.97 7.26
CA PRO A 106 18.97 3.82 7.11
C PRO A 106 17.77 4.16 6.21
N PRO A 107 17.09 3.16 5.61
CA PRO A 107 15.88 3.40 4.85
C PRO A 107 14.79 4.01 5.74
N ALA A 108 14.05 5.00 5.23
CA ALA A 108 12.91 5.57 5.94
C ALA A 108 11.71 4.60 5.90
N PHE A 109 11.78 3.54 6.69
CA PHE A 109 10.79 2.45 6.69
C PHE A 109 9.37 2.92 6.99
N SER A 110 9.20 3.95 7.83
CA SER A 110 7.91 4.54 8.19
C SER A 110 7.41 5.59 7.19
N ASP A 111 8.32 6.33 6.54
CA ASP A 111 7.99 7.35 5.55
C ASP A 111 8.83 7.21 4.28
N PRO A 112 8.57 6.19 3.45
CA PRO A 112 9.37 5.96 2.25
C PRO A 112 9.26 7.08 1.22
N ALA A 113 8.24 7.94 1.30
CA ALA A 113 8.12 9.11 0.44
C ALA A 113 9.20 10.18 0.72
N SER A 114 9.82 10.15 1.91
CA SER A 114 10.96 11.01 2.22
C SER A 114 12.26 10.55 1.53
N MET A 115 12.29 9.32 1.00
CA MET A 115 13.44 8.79 0.26
C MET A 115 13.44 9.35 -1.16
N GLN A 116 14.30 10.33 -1.42
CA GLN A 116 14.38 10.99 -2.71
C GLN A 116 15.28 10.22 -3.68
N PHE A 117 14.66 9.43 -4.56
CA PHE A 117 15.35 8.74 -5.64
C PHE A 117 15.47 9.62 -6.88
N THR A 118 16.58 9.50 -7.61
CA THR A 118 16.78 10.15 -8.92
C THR A 118 16.96 9.08 -10.00
N MET A 119 16.93 9.46 -11.28
CA MET A 119 17.09 8.51 -12.39
C MET A 119 18.41 7.71 -12.32
N GLY A 120 19.48 8.30 -11.80
CA GLY A 120 20.77 7.62 -11.57
C GLY A 120 20.92 7.01 -10.17
N HIS A 121 19.89 7.12 -9.33
CA HIS A 121 19.90 6.68 -7.94
C HIS A 121 18.55 6.07 -7.58
N LEU A 122 18.15 5.04 -8.33
CA LEU A 122 16.94 4.26 -8.05
C LEU A 122 17.25 3.19 -7.01
N PRO A 123 16.28 2.79 -6.18
CA PRO A 123 16.48 1.67 -5.27
C PRO A 123 16.66 0.39 -6.09
N GLN A 124 17.53 -0.51 -5.63
CA GLN A 124 17.70 -1.83 -6.24
C GLN A 124 16.38 -2.63 -6.22
N LEU A 125 15.53 -2.34 -5.24
CA LEU A 125 14.17 -2.87 -5.13
C LEU A 125 13.26 -2.53 -6.33
N SER A 126 13.62 -1.56 -7.16
CA SER A 126 12.89 -1.25 -8.40
C SER A 126 12.88 -2.44 -9.39
N TYR A 127 13.82 -3.38 -9.27
CA TYR A 127 13.84 -4.64 -10.02
C TYR A 127 12.75 -5.64 -9.59
N ILE A 128 12.15 -5.45 -8.42
CA ILE A 128 11.00 -6.24 -7.98
C ILE A 128 9.80 -5.82 -8.81
N LYS A 129 9.40 -6.71 -9.73
CA LYS A 129 8.38 -6.50 -10.76
C LYS A 129 7.34 -7.61 -10.70
N CYS A 130 6.62 -7.69 -9.58
CA CYS A 130 5.61 -8.72 -9.35
C CYS A 130 4.26 -8.15 -8.90
N ARG A 131 3.28 -9.03 -8.63
CA ARG A 131 1.96 -8.63 -8.15
C ARG A 131 1.97 -8.41 -6.64
N ILE A 132 1.25 -7.39 -6.18
CA ILE A 132 1.05 -7.17 -4.74
C ILE A 132 0.24 -8.34 -4.19
N PRO A 133 0.71 -9.02 -3.14
CA PRO A 133 0.04 -10.19 -2.61
C PRO A 133 -1.30 -9.82 -1.98
N MET A 134 -2.32 -10.65 -2.18
CA MET A 134 -3.70 -10.40 -1.72
C MET A 134 -3.79 -10.08 -0.22
N LYS A 135 -2.92 -10.70 0.60
CA LYS A 135 -2.83 -10.46 2.06
C LYS A 135 -2.50 -9.01 2.45
N LEU A 136 -1.98 -8.20 1.52
CA LEU A 136 -1.68 -6.78 1.71
C LEU A 136 -2.75 -5.86 1.09
N LEU A 137 -3.77 -6.40 0.42
CA LEU A 137 -4.77 -5.62 -0.30
C LEU A 137 -6.08 -5.41 0.47
N HIS A 138 -6.24 -6.04 1.62
CA HIS A 138 -7.42 -5.89 2.48
C HIS A 138 -7.04 -5.91 3.96
N GLY A 139 -8.00 -5.57 4.83
CA GLY A 139 -7.85 -5.48 6.27
C GLY A 139 -7.72 -6.83 6.98
N PRO A 140 -7.48 -6.85 8.31
CA PRO A 140 -7.38 -5.68 9.18
C PRO A 140 -6.16 -4.80 8.88
N TRP A 141 -6.37 -3.48 8.82
CA TRP A 141 -5.33 -2.49 8.52
C TRP A 141 -4.52 -2.14 9.76
N THR A 142 -3.50 -2.95 10.04
CA THR A 142 -2.48 -2.66 11.06
C THR A 142 -1.45 -1.66 10.54
N GLU A 143 -0.73 -0.98 11.43
CA GLU A 143 0.36 -0.08 11.06
C GLU A 143 1.44 -0.80 10.23
N GLU A 144 1.91 -1.97 10.66
CA GLU A 144 2.92 -2.76 9.94
C GLU A 144 2.49 -3.09 8.51
N ARG A 145 1.25 -3.54 8.32
CA ARG A 145 0.68 -3.82 6.98
C ARG A 145 0.65 -2.57 6.11
N THR A 146 0.26 -1.43 6.70
CA THR A 146 0.18 -0.14 6.00
C THR A 146 1.56 0.34 5.56
N GLN A 147 2.54 0.28 6.47
CA GLN A 147 3.94 0.59 6.18
C GLN A 147 4.52 -0.34 5.12
N PHE A 148 4.27 -1.65 5.24
CA PHE A 148 4.78 -2.61 4.28
C PHE A 148 4.22 -2.35 2.87
N LEU A 149 2.91 -2.15 2.76
CA LEU A 149 2.29 -1.82 1.47
C LEU A 149 2.84 -0.51 0.91
N ARG A 150 2.93 0.55 1.75
CA ARG A 150 3.46 1.86 1.35
C ARG A 150 4.90 1.76 0.87
N PHE A 151 5.76 1.05 1.59
CA PHE A 151 7.16 0.85 1.22
C PHE A 151 7.29 0.10 -0.11
N LEU A 152 6.55 -1.00 -0.29
CA LEU A 152 6.55 -1.74 -1.55
C LEU A 152 6.08 -0.88 -2.73
N ILE A 153 5.07 -0.04 -2.53
CA ILE A 153 4.66 0.92 -3.55
C ILE A 153 5.84 1.85 -3.84
N GLU A 154 6.36 2.62 -2.89
CA GLU A 154 7.37 3.64 -3.20
C GLU A 154 8.70 3.09 -3.75
N THR A 155 9.14 1.91 -3.33
CA THR A 155 10.49 1.41 -3.66
C THR A 155 10.54 0.34 -4.74
N SER A 156 9.40 -0.23 -5.16
CA SER A 156 9.36 -1.31 -6.15
C SER A 156 8.49 -0.97 -7.36
N SER A 157 8.45 -1.87 -8.34
CA SER A 157 7.56 -1.79 -9.50
C SER A 157 6.30 -2.66 -9.35
N MET A 158 5.93 -3.04 -8.12
CA MET A 158 4.78 -3.93 -7.89
C MET A 158 3.44 -3.27 -8.23
N THR A 159 2.47 -4.09 -8.67
CA THR A 159 1.12 -3.64 -9.05
C THR A 159 0.04 -4.63 -8.60
N VAL A 160 -1.19 -4.14 -8.40
CA VAL A 160 -2.35 -5.03 -8.20
C VAL A 160 -2.62 -5.82 -9.48
N ASP A 161 -2.97 -7.11 -9.33
CA ASP A 161 -3.47 -7.89 -10.45
C ASP A 161 -4.95 -7.59 -10.70
N TRP A 162 -5.22 -6.72 -11.66
CA TRP A 162 -6.59 -6.34 -12.03
C TRP A 162 -7.29 -7.34 -12.97
N ALA A 163 -6.53 -8.28 -13.55
CA ALA A 163 -7.09 -9.32 -14.39
C ALA A 163 -7.71 -10.43 -13.52
N ASP A 164 -7.09 -10.70 -12.36
CA ASP A 164 -7.64 -11.63 -11.39
C ASP A 164 -8.89 -11.05 -10.68
N LYS A 165 -10.00 -11.78 -10.74
CA LYS A 165 -11.30 -11.32 -10.22
C LYS A 165 -11.28 -11.19 -8.70
N GLU A 166 -10.60 -12.12 -8.02
CA GLU A 166 -10.55 -12.17 -6.56
C GLU A 166 -9.68 -11.05 -6.00
N THR A 167 -8.49 -10.89 -6.55
CA THR A 167 -7.53 -9.81 -6.22
C THR A 167 -8.18 -8.44 -6.40
N ARG A 168 -8.86 -8.22 -7.53
CA ARG A 168 -9.63 -6.99 -7.77
C ARG A 168 -10.72 -6.76 -6.73
N ARG A 169 -11.48 -7.80 -6.38
CA ARG A 169 -12.53 -7.71 -5.36
C ARG A 169 -11.93 -7.33 -4.01
N LEU A 170 -10.84 -7.97 -3.62
CA LEU A 170 -10.15 -7.69 -2.36
C LEU A 170 -9.54 -6.30 -2.30
N ALA A 171 -8.95 -5.78 -3.39
CA ALA A 171 -8.42 -4.42 -3.42
C ALA A 171 -9.53 -3.36 -3.24
N VAL A 172 -10.68 -3.54 -3.91
CA VAL A 172 -11.85 -2.65 -3.74
C VAL A 172 -12.41 -2.75 -2.33
N GLN A 173 -12.52 -3.97 -1.80
CA GLN A 173 -13.01 -4.24 -0.46
C GLN A 173 -12.07 -3.65 0.60
N GLY A 174 -10.76 -3.81 0.46
CA GLY A 174 -9.76 -3.27 1.37
C GLY A 174 -9.83 -1.75 1.47
N LYS A 175 -10.04 -1.06 0.34
CA LYS A 175 -10.29 0.38 0.34
C LYS A 175 -11.55 0.76 1.12
N LYS A 176 -12.64 0.01 0.96
CA LYS A 176 -13.88 0.21 1.73
C LYS A 176 -13.68 -0.05 3.22
N GLU A 177 -12.96 -1.10 3.58
CA GLU A 177 -12.60 -1.41 4.96
C GLU A 177 -11.78 -0.28 5.60
N ALA A 178 -10.82 0.29 4.85
CA ALA A 178 -10.05 1.44 5.33
C ALA A 178 -10.94 2.63 5.66
N ILE A 179 -11.93 2.93 4.79
CA ILE A 179 -12.94 3.98 5.02
C ILE A 179 -13.75 3.69 6.28
N LEU A 180 -14.28 2.47 6.43
CA LEU A 180 -15.09 2.08 7.58
C LEU A 180 -14.30 2.17 8.90
N THR A 181 -13.01 1.82 8.87
CA THR A 181 -12.10 1.93 10.03
C THR A 181 -11.50 3.32 10.23
N ARG A 182 -11.87 4.31 9.41
CA ARG A 182 -11.31 5.67 9.40
C ARG A 182 -9.77 5.71 9.32
N ASN A 183 -9.17 4.77 8.58
CA ASN A 183 -7.73 4.72 8.41
C ASN A 183 -7.31 5.65 7.26
N HIS A 184 -6.98 6.90 7.60
CA HIS A 184 -6.63 7.95 6.63
C HIS A 184 -5.40 7.56 5.79
N ASN A 185 -4.39 6.93 6.41
CA ASN A 185 -3.14 6.55 5.75
C ASN A 185 -3.36 5.54 4.62
N VAL A 186 -4.26 4.58 4.82
CA VAL A 186 -4.59 3.59 3.80
C VAL A 186 -5.48 4.20 2.71
N VAL A 187 -6.46 5.02 3.08
CA VAL A 187 -7.32 5.72 2.10
C VAL A 187 -6.48 6.60 1.16
N ASP A 188 -5.57 7.41 1.72
CA ASP A 188 -4.59 8.22 0.99
C ASP A 188 -3.78 7.34 0.03
N LEU A 189 -3.24 6.22 0.53
CA LEU A 189 -2.45 5.30 -0.27
C LEU A 189 -3.23 4.77 -1.49
N PHE A 190 -4.50 4.35 -1.32
CA PHE A 190 -5.34 3.86 -2.42
C PHE A 190 -5.84 4.97 -3.35
N ASN A 191 -5.99 6.20 -2.87
CA ASN A 191 -6.46 7.33 -3.68
C ASN A 191 -5.35 7.87 -4.60
N HIS A 192 -4.14 8.02 -4.06
CA HIS A 192 -3.05 8.70 -4.75
C HIS A 192 -2.14 7.77 -5.56
N ASN A 193 -2.32 6.44 -5.47
CA ASN A 193 -1.47 5.48 -6.19
C ASN A 193 -2.22 4.70 -7.28
N ARG A 194 -1.89 5.01 -8.54
CA ARG A 194 -2.38 4.29 -9.75
C ARG A 194 -2.13 2.79 -9.74
N ARG A 195 -1.14 2.34 -8.96
CA ARG A 195 -0.77 0.92 -8.86
C ARG A 195 -1.70 0.12 -7.95
N LEU A 196 -2.41 0.79 -7.04
CA LEU A 196 -3.35 0.20 -6.09
C LEU A 196 -4.81 0.36 -6.49
N GLY A 197 -5.13 1.29 -7.37
CA GLY A 197 -6.52 1.64 -7.62
C GLY A 197 -6.78 2.32 -8.95
N LYS A 198 -8.03 2.21 -9.38
CA LYS A 198 -8.65 3.19 -10.27
C LYS A 198 -8.88 4.50 -9.51
N PRO A 199 -9.00 5.63 -10.24
CA PRO A 199 -9.39 6.89 -9.63
C PRO A 199 -10.67 6.73 -8.79
N PRO A 200 -10.80 7.47 -7.69
CA PRO A 200 -12.02 7.48 -6.90
C PRO A 200 -13.23 7.89 -7.74
N SER A 201 -14.35 7.19 -7.57
CA SER A 201 -15.62 7.47 -8.25
C SER A 201 -16.64 8.12 -7.31
N LEU A 202 -17.72 8.65 -7.89
CA LEU A 202 -18.86 9.16 -7.13
C LEU A 202 -19.47 8.08 -6.20
N ASP A 203 -19.50 6.82 -6.62
CA ASP A 203 -19.98 5.71 -5.79
C ASP A 203 -19.15 5.54 -4.51
N LEU A 204 -17.83 5.79 -4.61
CA LEU A 204 -16.95 5.72 -3.45
C LEU A 204 -17.18 6.90 -2.50
N VAL A 205 -17.49 8.08 -3.04
CA VAL A 205 -17.90 9.25 -2.24
C VAL A 205 -19.23 8.94 -1.52
N GLN A 206 -20.22 8.39 -2.24
CA GLN A 206 -21.48 7.95 -1.64
C GLN A 206 -21.24 6.95 -0.52
N PHE A 207 -20.41 5.93 -0.76
CA PHE A 207 -20.06 4.95 0.27
C PHE A 207 -19.41 5.60 1.51
N ALA A 208 -18.45 6.52 1.32
CA ALA A 208 -17.78 7.20 2.44
C ALA A 208 -18.73 8.10 3.25
N VAL A 209 -19.73 8.71 2.60
CA VAL A 209 -20.74 9.54 3.26
C VAL A 209 -21.76 8.69 4.01
N LEU A 210 -22.33 7.69 3.34
CA LEU A 210 -23.45 6.90 3.86
C LEU A 210 -23.00 5.85 4.88
N GLU A 211 -21.96 5.09 4.55
CA GLU A 211 -21.47 3.97 5.36
C GLU A 211 -20.25 4.35 6.20
N GLY A 212 -19.39 5.23 5.67
CA GLY A 212 -18.18 5.71 6.35
C GLY A 212 -18.41 6.78 7.41
N GLY A 213 -19.67 7.17 7.67
CA GLY A 213 -20.02 8.20 8.66
C GLY A 213 -19.64 9.63 8.25
N CYS A 214 -19.42 9.87 6.95
CA CYS A 214 -19.04 11.17 6.39
C CYS A 214 -17.83 11.78 7.12
N ASP A 215 -16.74 11.02 7.24
CA ASP A 215 -15.48 11.54 7.74
C ASP A 215 -14.95 12.62 6.78
N ARG A 216 -14.77 13.85 7.28
CA ARG A 216 -14.44 15.01 6.43
C ARG A 216 -13.11 14.84 5.73
N THR A 217 -12.11 14.26 6.40
CA THR A 217 -10.78 14.03 5.83
C THR A 217 -10.84 13.04 4.68
N ILE A 218 -11.46 11.88 4.92
CA ILE A 218 -11.60 10.84 3.90
C ILE A 218 -12.45 11.33 2.73
N VAL A 219 -13.61 11.94 2.99
CA VAL A 219 -14.53 12.40 1.94
C VAL A 219 -13.87 13.51 1.12
N PHE A 220 -13.19 14.47 1.77
CA PHE A 220 -12.46 15.52 1.07
C PHE A 220 -11.34 14.96 0.20
N ASP A 221 -10.54 14.03 0.71
CA ASP A 221 -9.45 13.41 -0.03
C ASP A 221 -9.97 12.63 -1.26
N ILE A 222 -11.03 11.84 -1.09
CA ILE A 222 -11.69 11.11 -2.19
C ILE A 222 -12.19 12.10 -3.25
N MET A 223 -12.89 13.16 -2.83
CA MET A 223 -13.46 14.13 -3.76
C MET A 223 -12.38 14.92 -4.53
N ASN A 224 -11.37 15.40 -3.81
CA ASN A 224 -10.27 16.16 -4.39
C ASN A 224 -9.45 15.31 -5.35
N THR A 225 -9.18 14.05 -4.97
CA THR A 225 -8.46 13.12 -5.82
C THR A 225 -9.26 12.75 -7.06
N ALA A 226 -10.56 12.43 -6.93
CA ALA A 226 -11.43 12.18 -8.09
C ALA A 226 -11.39 13.33 -9.10
N ARG A 227 -11.48 14.58 -8.60
CA ARG A 227 -11.40 15.79 -9.42
C ARG A 227 -10.04 15.93 -10.11
N THR A 228 -8.94 15.77 -9.37
CA THR A 228 -7.57 15.85 -9.91
C THR A 228 -7.34 14.82 -11.01
N TRP A 229 -7.98 13.66 -10.91
CA TRP A 229 -7.92 12.60 -11.93
C TRP A 229 -8.91 12.80 -13.09
N GLY A 230 -9.64 13.92 -13.12
CA GLY A 230 -10.47 14.33 -14.25
C GLY A 230 -11.97 14.06 -14.09
N PHE A 231 -12.44 13.60 -12.92
CA PHE A 231 -13.88 13.45 -12.69
C PHE A 231 -14.57 14.84 -12.60
N ARG A 232 -15.74 14.97 -13.24
CA ARG A 232 -16.49 16.24 -13.37
C ARG A 232 -17.99 16.14 -13.05
N HIS A 233 -18.56 14.94 -13.04
CA HIS A 233 -20.01 14.75 -12.91
C HIS A 233 -20.43 14.53 -11.45
N TRP A 234 -20.81 15.60 -10.75
CA TRP A 234 -21.08 15.58 -9.30
C TRP A 234 -22.57 15.60 -8.91
N ALA A 235 -23.46 15.28 -9.84
CA ALA A 235 -24.89 15.16 -9.57
C ALA A 235 -25.20 13.81 -8.92
N SER A 236 -25.93 13.80 -7.79
CA SER A 236 -26.32 12.59 -7.09
C SER A 236 -27.50 12.87 -6.16
N ASP A 237 -28.67 12.35 -6.52
CA ASP A 237 -29.89 12.48 -5.70
C ASP A 237 -29.69 11.89 -4.30
N VAL A 238 -28.95 10.78 -4.22
CA VAL A 238 -28.61 10.10 -2.96
C VAL A 238 -27.82 11.01 -2.03
N LEU A 239 -26.79 11.70 -2.52
CA LEU A 239 -26.02 12.65 -1.70
C LEU A 239 -26.85 13.88 -1.35
N ASP A 240 -27.65 14.39 -2.29
CA ASP A 240 -28.47 15.57 -2.06
C ASP A 240 -29.54 15.32 -0.99
N ASP A 241 -30.17 14.14 -0.99
CA ASP A 241 -31.15 13.75 0.01
C ASP A 241 -30.53 13.51 1.39
N TRP A 242 -29.33 12.90 1.43
CA TRP A 242 -28.57 12.77 2.67
C TRP A 242 -28.21 14.15 3.25
N VAL A 243 -27.73 15.08 2.40
CA VAL A 243 -27.39 16.45 2.81
C VAL A 243 -28.61 17.17 3.37
N LYS A 244 -29.76 17.13 2.68
CA LYS A 244 -31.00 17.77 3.15
C LYS A 244 -31.41 17.23 4.52
N LYS A 245 -31.37 15.90 4.69
CA LYS A 245 -31.71 15.24 5.96
C LYS A 245 -30.73 15.66 7.08
N ALA A 246 -29.43 15.56 6.83
CA ALA A 246 -28.39 15.90 7.80
C ALA A 246 -28.47 17.38 8.23
N VAL A 247 -28.72 18.31 7.31
CA VAL A 247 -28.90 19.74 7.63
C VAL A 247 -30.16 19.96 8.48
N LYS A 248 -31.26 19.29 8.16
CA LYS A 248 -32.51 19.37 8.95
C LYS A 248 -32.33 18.86 10.38
N GLU A 249 -31.48 17.85 10.57
CA GLU A 249 -31.12 17.28 11.87
C GLU A 249 -30.06 18.12 12.61
N GLY A 250 -29.58 19.22 12.03
CA GLY A 250 -28.55 20.08 12.64
C GLY A 250 -27.14 19.47 12.59
N ASN A 251 -26.90 18.45 11.77
CA ASN A 251 -25.59 17.84 11.61
C ASN A 251 -24.66 18.74 10.75
N PRO A 252 -23.56 19.27 11.31
CA PRO A 252 -22.69 20.20 10.58
C PRO A 252 -21.89 19.51 9.45
N LYS A 253 -21.80 18.17 9.41
CA LYS A 253 -21.28 17.45 8.23
C LYS A 253 -22.18 17.62 7.01
N GLY A 254 -23.50 17.69 7.20
CA GLY A 254 -24.45 17.96 6.13
C GLY A 254 -24.23 19.34 5.52
N ALA A 255 -24.09 20.37 6.38
CA ALA A 255 -23.81 21.74 5.94
C ALA A 255 -22.46 21.86 5.23
N TRP A 256 -21.43 21.19 5.76
CA TRP A 256 -20.10 21.12 5.13
C TRP A 256 -20.15 20.44 3.75
N LEU A 257 -20.77 19.25 3.66
CA LEU A 257 -20.83 18.47 2.42
C LEU A 257 -21.59 19.23 1.31
N ARG A 258 -22.65 19.95 1.67
CA ARG A 258 -23.39 20.83 0.75
C ARG A 258 -22.45 21.82 0.05
N VAL A 259 -21.63 22.54 0.83
CA VAL A 259 -20.67 23.52 0.30
C VAL A 259 -19.67 22.85 -0.64
N LYS A 260 -19.16 21.65 -0.29
CA LYS A 260 -18.19 20.92 -1.12
C LYS A 260 -18.77 20.44 -2.44
N LEU A 261 -20.01 19.95 -2.43
CA LEU A 261 -20.70 19.57 -3.66
C LEU A 261 -20.98 20.79 -4.54
N GLU A 262 -21.35 21.94 -3.97
CA GLU A 262 -21.53 23.19 -4.73
C GLU A 262 -20.22 23.69 -5.36
N GLU A 263 -19.10 23.65 -4.64
CA GLU A 263 -17.76 23.96 -5.19
C GLU A 263 -17.46 23.08 -6.41
N LEU A 264 -17.68 21.77 -6.30
CA LEU A 264 -17.41 20.81 -7.36
C LEU A 264 -18.33 20.96 -8.57
N ARG A 265 -19.64 21.16 -8.35
CA ARG A 265 -20.65 21.35 -9.40
C ARG A 265 -20.49 22.66 -10.15
N SER A 266 -20.03 23.71 -9.47
CA SER A 266 -19.70 25.00 -10.10
C SER A 266 -18.36 24.98 -10.85
N GLY A 267 -17.66 23.84 -10.87
CA GLY A 267 -16.37 23.72 -11.54
C GLY A 267 -15.21 24.37 -10.77
N LYS A 268 -15.42 24.86 -9.54
CA LYS A 268 -14.36 25.44 -8.68
C LYS A 268 -13.52 24.36 -8.01
N ALA A 269 -12.27 24.67 -7.70
CA ALA A 269 -11.43 23.78 -6.89
C ALA A 269 -12.00 23.66 -5.48
N LEU A 270 -11.87 22.48 -4.87
CA LEU A 270 -12.23 22.28 -3.47
C LEU A 270 -11.31 23.13 -2.60
N THR A 271 -11.90 23.96 -1.75
CA THR A 271 -11.11 24.72 -0.78
C THR A 271 -11.12 23.97 0.55
N SER A 272 -10.03 23.91 1.28
CA SER A 272 -10.06 23.29 2.60
C SER A 272 -10.69 24.18 3.67
N HIS A 273 -10.76 25.50 3.44
CA HIS A 273 -11.14 26.48 4.46
C HIS A 273 -12.63 26.86 4.44
N ALA A 274 -13.36 26.58 3.35
CA ALA A 274 -14.80 26.84 3.30
C ALA A 274 -15.60 25.71 3.97
N GLY A 275 -16.58 26.04 4.80
CA GLY A 275 -17.48 25.07 5.45
C GLY A 275 -17.47 25.14 6.98
N ASN A 276 -18.50 24.55 7.59
CA ASN A 276 -18.61 24.50 9.05
C ASN A 276 -17.80 23.30 9.59
N TYR A 277 -16.79 23.59 10.43
CA TYR A 277 -15.90 22.63 11.09
C TYR A 277 -16.07 22.58 12.62
N GLU A 278 -17.19 23.08 13.15
CA GLU A 278 -17.40 23.34 14.59
C GLU A 278 -17.57 22.08 15.46
N MET A 279 -17.55 20.86 14.88
CA MET A 279 -17.62 19.63 15.68
C MET A 279 -16.25 19.27 16.28
N GLU A 280 -16.22 19.21 17.62
CA GLU A 280 -15.09 18.71 18.39
C GLU A 280 -14.75 17.26 17.97
N GLY A 281 -13.48 17.02 17.61
CA GLY A 281 -13.00 15.72 17.13
C GLY A 281 -13.15 15.44 15.63
N ASP A 282 -13.79 16.32 14.84
CA ASP A 282 -14.01 16.16 13.39
C ASP A 282 -13.25 17.24 12.60
N VAL A 283 -11.91 17.19 12.69
CA VAL A 283 -10.98 18.12 12.06
C VAL A 283 -10.62 17.65 10.66
N LEU A 284 -10.60 18.57 9.69
CA LEU A 284 -10.12 18.27 8.35
C LEU A 284 -8.59 18.24 8.33
N GLN A 285 -8.04 17.08 7.99
CA GLN A 285 -6.61 16.86 7.79
C GLN A 285 -6.28 16.99 6.30
N VAL A 286 -5.43 17.96 5.94
CA VAL A 286 -5.03 18.20 4.54
C VAL A 286 -3.52 18.04 4.40
N ARG A 287 -3.07 17.32 3.36
CA ARG A 287 -1.64 17.29 2.99
C ARG A 287 -1.25 18.60 2.32
N ASP A 288 -0.13 19.18 2.74
CA ASP A 288 0.51 20.23 1.97
C ASP A 288 1.07 19.66 0.66
N ASN A 289 1.00 20.45 -0.41
CA ASN A 289 1.61 20.12 -1.70
C ASN A 289 3.13 19.99 -1.52
N GLY A 290 3.63 18.77 -1.31
CA GLY A 290 5.05 18.44 -1.29
C GLY A 290 5.61 17.79 -0.02
N GLY A 291 4.80 17.36 0.95
CA GLY A 291 5.34 16.67 2.14
C GLY A 291 4.34 15.81 2.93
N SER A 292 4.88 14.98 3.81
CA SER A 292 4.15 14.13 4.77
C SER A 292 3.50 14.90 5.93
N ARG A 293 3.51 16.24 5.89
CA ARG A 293 2.90 17.10 6.92
C ARG A 293 1.41 17.25 6.66
N VAL A 294 0.63 16.84 7.66
CA VAL A 294 -0.83 17.00 7.72
C VAL A 294 -1.12 18.27 8.49
N ASN A 295 -1.76 19.25 7.85
CA ASN A 295 -2.24 20.45 8.52
C ASN A 295 -3.70 20.27 8.95
N GLU A 296 -3.99 20.61 10.20
CA GLU A 296 -5.35 20.68 10.72
C GLU A 296 -6.02 21.99 10.28
N VAL A 297 -7.16 21.87 9.58
CA VAL A 297 -8.01 23.02 9.28
C VAL A 297 -9.11 23.12 10.33
N ARG A 298 -9.00 24.12 11.21
CA ARG A 298 -10.03 24.50 12.19
C ARG A 298 -10.86 25.66 11.63
N SER A 299 -12.12 25.78 12.06
CA SER A 299 -12.98 26.87 11.60
C SER A 299 -12.30 28.22 11.91
N ARG A 300 -12.24 29.10 10.92
CA ARG A 300 -12.09 30.53 11.17
C ARG A 300 -13.49 31.09 11.23
N VAL A 301 -14.03 31.20 12.45
CA VAL A 301 -15.22 32.01 12.68
C VAL A 301 -14.87 33.43 12.21
N ARG A 302 -15.56 33.90 11.17
CA ARG A 302 -15.69 35.32 10.85
C ARG A 302 -17.17 35.63 10.87
#